data_AF-A0A0M3K8W8-F1
#
_entry.id   AF-A0A0M3K8W8-F1
#
_cell.length_a   1.000
_cell.length_b   1.000
_cell.length_c   1.000
_cell.angle_alpha   90.00
_cell.angle_beta   90.00
_cell.angle_gamma   90.00
#
_symmetry.space_group_name_H-M   'P 1'
#
loop_
_entity.id
_entity.type
_entity.pdbx_description
1 polymer ?
#
loop_
_entity_poly.entity_id
_entity_poly.type
_entity_poly.pdbx_seq_one_letter_code
_entity_poly.pdbx_strand_id
1 'polypeptide(L)'
;MVWQSYVLPVGGGLALMGVCYLLGRNDYSFIWILGLTLLNVVKSYMWKKREKRLMALRQTAVREREVIMAQLQDLPAWVQFPDTERVEWINKVILQLWPYIGEYTKTFMREFIEPQIRAQMPAPFKSFKFTKMDMGDIPCRVGGIKVYTHNVGRDRILVDMDVAYAGDSDFSVTVAGFTGGMNQ
;
A
#
# COMPACT_ATOMS: atom_id res chain seq x y z
N MET A 1 29.44 11.46 -14.28
CA MET A 1 29.44 12.22 -15.55
C MET A 1 29.13 13.71 -15.31
N VAL A 2 29.91 14.38 -14.45
CA VAL A 2 29.70 15.81 -14.13
C VAL A 2 30.64 16.72 -14.94
N TRP A 3 31.78 16.20 -15.41
CA TRP A 3 32.74 16.97 -16.19
C TRP A 3 32.26 17.32 -17.61
N GLN A 4 31.55 16.41 -18.29
CA GLN A 4 31.07 16.66 -19.66
C GLN A 4 30.03 17.79 -19.74
N SER A 5 29.21 17.97 -18.70
CA SER A 5 28.20 19.03 -18.65
C SER A 5 28.78 20.43 -18.43
N TYR A 6 30.01 20.55 -17.92
CA TYR A 6 30.71 21.85 -17.78
C TYR A 6 31.61 22.17 -18.98
N VAL A 7 32.24 21.16 -19.59
CA VAL A 7 33.15 21.36 -20.73
C VAL A 7 32.42 21.86 -21.97
N LEU A 8 31.20 21.38 -22.25
CA LEU A 8 30.39 21.82 -23.40
C LEU A 8 29.98 23.31 -23.37
N PRO A 9 29.42 23.85 -22.26
CA PRO A 9 29.07 25.27 -22.20
C PRO A 9 30.29 26.18 -22.13
N VAL A 10 31.37 25.77 -21.46
CA VAL A 10 32.63 26.54 -21.40
C VAL A 10 33.32 26.57 -22.77
N GLY A 11 33.39 25.43 -23.47
CA GLY A 11 33.92 25.35 -24.83
C GLY A 11 33.09 26.15 -25.85
N GLY A 12 31.76 26.11 -25.75
CA GLY A 12 30.88 26.94 -26.58
C GLY A 12 31.05 28.43 -26.34
N GLY A 13 31.28 28.85 -25.09
CA GLY A 13 31.59 30.24 -24.73
C GLY A 13 32.92 30.74 -25.29
N LEU A 14 33.98 29.91 -25.22
CA LEU A 14 35.29 30.23 -25.79
C LEU A 14 35.26 30.31 -27.32
N ALA A 15 34.52 29.43 -27.98
CA ALA A 15 34.32 29.48 -29.43
C ALA A 15 33.57 30.75 -29.86
N LEU A 16 32.53 31.16 -29.12
CA LEU A 16 31.81 32.41 -29.38
C LEU A 16 32.69 33.64 -29.18
N MET A 17 33.53 33.65 -28.14
CA MET A 17 34.52 34.73 -27.95
C MET A 17 35.55 34.78 -29.08
N GLY A 18 36.04 33.61 -29.54
CA GLY A 18 36.97 33.53 -30.68
C GLY A 18 36.35 34.04 -31.98
N VAL A 19 35.10 33.70 -32.26
CA VAL A 19 34.36 34.20 -33.44
C VAL A 19 34.12 35.71 -33.35
N CYS A 20 33.76 36.24 -32.18
CA CYS A 20 33.61 37.69 -32.00
C CYS A 20 34.94 38.44 -32.15
N TYR A 21 36.05 37.88 -31.68
CA TYR A 21 37.38 38.47 -31.80
C TYR A 21 37.89 38.50 -33.26
N LEU A 22 37.69 37.41 -34.01
CA LEU A 22 38.07 37.34 -35.44
C LEU A 22 37.26 38.31 -36.31
N LEU A 23 35.96 38.45 -36.03
CA LEU A 23 35.10 39.41 -36.73
C LEU A 23 35.49 40.86 -36.43
N GLY A 24 35.90 41.17 -35.20
CA GLY A 24 36.38 42.49 -34.81
C GLY A 24 37.73 42.87 -35.46
N ARG A 25 38.58 41.89 -35.79
CA ARG A 25 39.89 42.12 -36.43
C ARG A 25 39.80 42.48 -37.92
N ASN A 26 38.67 42.21 -38.57
CA ASN A 26 38.43 42.43 -40.01
C ASN A 26 37.59 43.70 -40.31
N ASP A 27 37.45 44.62 -39.35
CA ASP A 27 36.68 45.87 -39.48
C ASP A 27 35.19 45.69 -39.87
N TYR A 28 34.57 44.57 -39.49
CA TYR A 28 33.13 44.36 -39.69
C TYR A 28 32.29 45.21 -38.71
N SER A 29 31.15 45.71 -39.19
CA SER A 29 30.25 46.58 -38.40
C SER A 29 29.76 45.91 -37.10
N PHE A 30 29.77 46.68 -35.99
CA PHE A 30 29.40 46.27 -34.63
C PHE A 30 28.00 45.61 -34.51
N ILE A 31 27.12 45.85 -35.49
CA ILE A 31 25.77 45.30 -35.56
C ILE A 31 25.78 43.76 -35.61
N TRP A 32 26.75 43.14 -36.29
CA TRP A 32 26.83 41.68 -36.42
C TRP A 32 27.23 40.99 -35.11
N ILE A 33 28.13 41.60 -34.34
CA ILE A 33 28.55 41.10 -33.03
C ILE A 33 27.39 41.17 -32.04
N LEU A 34 26.65 42.29 -32.06
CA LEU A 34 25.49 42.49 -31.19
C LEU A 34 24.34 41.53 -31.54
N GLY A 35 24.11 41.27 -32.84
CA GLY A 35 23.13 40.28 -33.30
C GLY A 35 23.45 38.85 -32.84
N LEU A 36 24.71 38.41 -32.98
CA LEU A 36 25.11 37.05 -32.58
C LEU A 36 25.05 36.82 -31.06
N THR A 37 25.44 37.82 -30.27
CA THR A 37 25.34 37.74 -28.80
C THR A 37 23.88 37.71 -28.36
N LEU A 38 23.02 38.54 -28.94
CA LEU A 38 21.59 38.59 -28.63
C LEU A 38 20.88 37.29 -29.02
N LEU A 39 21.19 36.71 -30.19
CA LEU A 39 20.67 35.40 -30.58
C LEU A 39 21.09 34.28 -29.63
N ASN A 40 22.34 34.28 -29.14
CA ASN A 40 22.80 33.29 -28.17
C ASN A 40 22.10 33.43 -26.82
N VAL A 41 21.86 34.66 -26.35
CA VAL A 41 21.10 34.93 -25.12
C VAL A 41 19.66 34.46 -25.25
N VAL A 42 18.98 34.79 -26.36
CA VAL A 42 17.59 34.34 -26.63
C VAL A 42 17.53 32.82 -26.73
N LYS A 43 18.47 32.19 -27.43
CA LYS A 43 18.56 30.73 -27.55
C LYS A 43 18.76 30.06 -26.18
N SER A 44 19.66 30.58 -25.37
CA SER A 44 19.93 30.09 -24.01
C SER A 44 18.71 30.26 -23.08
N TYR A 45 18.03 31.40 -23.17
CA TYR A 45 16.80 31.67 -22.43
C TYR A 45 15.67 30.70 -22.83
N MET A 46 15.48 30.48 -24.13
CA MET A 46 14.47 29.56 -24.67
C MET A 46 14.76 28.09 -24.31
N TRP A 47 16.03 27.67 -24.33
CA TRP A 47 16.43 26.33 -23.90
C TRP A 47 16.18 26.08 -22.42
N LYS A 48 16.58 27.00 -21.54
CA LYS A 48 16.28 26.90 -20.10
C LYS A 48 14.77 26.87 -19.82
N LYS A 49 13.97 27.65 -20.57
CA LYS A 49 12.50 27.65 -20.46
C LYS A 49 11.89 26.32 -20.93
N ARG A 50 12.44 25.71 -21.99
CA ARG A 50 12.00 24.41 -22.51
C ARG A 50 12.33 23.27 -21.54
N GLU A 51 13.51 23.30 -20.92
CA GLU A 51 13.90 22.29 -19.91
C GLU A 51 12.97 22.30 -18.70
N LYS A 52 12.62 23.47 -18.16
CA LYS A 52 11.66 23.58 -17.04
C LYS A 52 10.29 22.99 -17.39
N ARG A 53 9.79 23.27 -18.60
CA ARG A 53 8.51 22.70 -19.09
C ARG A 53 8.60 21.19 -19.22
N LEU A 54 9.70 20.68 -19.76
CA LEU A 54 9.91 19.25 -19.94
C LEU A 54 10.03 18.52 -18.59
N MET A 55 10.70 19.12 -17.61
CA MET A 55 10.75 18.56 -16.25
C MET A 55 9.38 18.57 -15.58
N ALA A 56 8.60 19.65 -15.73
CA ALA A 56 7.24 19.71 -15.21
C ALA A 56 6.35 18.62 -15.83
N LEU A 57 6.43 18.41 -17.16
CA LEU A 57 5.70 17.34 -17.85
C LEU A 57 6.14 15.93 -17.41
N ARG A 58 7.44 15.73 -17.15
CA ARG A 58 7.93 14.46 -16.60
C ARG A 58 7.41 14.23 -15.19
N GLN A 59 7.39 15.27 -14.35
CA GLN A 59 6.87 15.19 -12.99
C GLN A 59 5.36 14.88 -12.98
N THR A 60 4.57 15.48 -13.88
CA THR A 60 3.14 15.14 -13.99
C THR A 60 2.94 13.70 -14.45
N ALA A 61 3.71 13.22 -15.44
CA ALA A 61 3.61 11.83 -15.91
C ALA A 61 4.00 10.80 -14.83
N VAL A 62 5.03 11.08 -14.01
CA VAL A 62 5.40 10.23 -12.87
C VAL A 62 4.31 10.25 -11.80
N ARG A 63 3.78 11.43 -11.47
CA ARG A 63 2.69 11.57 -10.50
C ARG A 63 1.41 10.83 -10.93
N GLU A 64 1.04 10.91 -12.21
CA GLU A 64 -0.09 10.17 -12.76
C GLU A 64 0.12 8.66 -12.64
N ARG A 65 1.33 8.16 -12.94
CA ARG A 65 1.68 6.75 -12.74
C ARG A 65 1.56 6.32 -11.29
N GLU A 66 2.06 7.11 -10.34
CA GLU A 66 1.96 6.81 -8.91
C GLU A 66 0.50 6.78 -8.44
N VAL A 67 -0.32 7.75 -8.87
CA VAL A 67 -1.75 7.79 -8.53
C VAL A 67 -2.50 6.59 -9.10
N ILE A 68 -2.23 6.21 -10.36
CA ILE A 68 -2.82 5.02 -10.98
C ILE A 68 -2.39 3.75 -10.22
N MET A 69 -1.11 3.63 -9.86
CA MET A 69 -0.61 2.47 -9.12
C MET A 69 -1.18 2.39 -7.70
N ALA A 70 -1.39 3.53 -7.04
CA ALA A 70 -2.05 3.58 -5.74
C ALA A 70 -3.52 3.15 -5.86
N GLN A 71 -4.24 3.66 -6.87
CA GLN A 71 -5.64 3.29 -7.10
C GLN A 71 -5.81 1.83 -7.54
N LEU A 72 -4.78 1.20 -8.11
CA LEU A 72 -4.79 -0.23 -8.44
C LEU A 72 -4.80 -1.15 -7.20
N GLN A 73 -4.35 -0.66 -6.04
CA GLN A 73 -4.33 -1.43 -4.79
C GLN A 73 -5.72 -1.52 -4.14
N ASP A 74 -6.66 -0.65 -4.51
CA ASP A 74 -8.03 -0.63 -3.97
C ASP A 74 -9.06 -1.27 -4.91
N LEU A 75 -8.61 -2.12 -5.86
CA LEU A 75 -9.55 -2.84 -6.71
C LEU A 75 -10.33 -3.88 -5.90
N PRO A 76 -11.61 -4.11 -6.26
CA PRO A 76 -12.40 -5.17 -5.64
C PRO A 76 -11.68 -6.52 -5.72
N ALA A 77 -11.87 -7.35 -4.68
CA ALA A 77 -11.22 -8.67 -4.58
C ALA A 77 -11.47 -9.57 -5.81
N TRP A 78 -12.61 -9.43 -6.50
CA TRP A 78 -12.91 -10.19 -7.72
C TRP A 78 -12.07 -9.78 -8.94
N VAL A 79 -11.51 -8.56 -8.97
CA VAL A 79 -10.54 -8.14 -10.00
C VAL A 79 -9.12 -8.45 -9.57
N GLN A 80 -8.79 -8.22 -8.30
CA GLN A 80 -7.46 -8.50 -7.79
C GLN A 80 -7.16 -10.00 -7.76
N PHE A 81 -8.18 -10.81 -7.50
CA PHE A 81 -8.07 -12.25 -7.26
C PHE A 81 -9.19 -13.02 -7.99
N PRO A 82 -9.15 -13.06 -9.35
CA PRO A 82 -10.09 -13.83 -10.14
C PRO A 82 -10.00 -15.35 -9.85
N ASP A 83 -8.86 -15.80 -9.32
CA ASP A 83 -8.57 -17.20 -9.00
C ASP A 83 -8.97 -17.61 -7.58
N THR A 84 -9.79 -16.80 -6.88
CA THR A 84 -10.28 -17.19 -5.56
C THR A 84 -11.26 -18.34 -5.72
N GLU A 85 -10.83 -19.55 -5.36
CA GLU A 85 -11.65 -20.74 -5.51
C GLU A 85 -12.80 -20.71 -4.49
N ARG A 86 -14.01 -20.97 -4.95
CA ARG A 86 -15.18 -21.15 -4.08
C ARG A 86 -15.09 -22.52 -3.41
N VAL A 87 -15.00 -22.52 -2.09
CA VAL A 87 -14.71 -23.75 -1.32
C VAL A 87 -15.93 -24.25 -0.57
N GLU A 88 -16.99 -24.58 -1.32
CA GLU A 88 -18.26 -25.04 -0.73
C GLU A 88 -18.11 -26.34 0.08
N TRP A 89 -17.15 -27.21 -0.28
CA TRP A 89 -16.91 -28.44 0.47
C TRP A 89 -16.37 -28.16 1.88
N ILE A 90 -15.53 -27.12 2.06
CA ILE A 90 -15.06 -26.72 3.40
C ILE A 90 -16.22 -26.24 4.24
N ASN A 91 -17.15 -25.48 3.65
CA ASN A 91 -18.35 -25.05 4.37
C ASN A 91 -19.18 -26.22 4.86
N LYS A 92 -19.26 -27.33 4.10
CA LYS A 92 -19.92 -28.57 4.55
C LYS A 92 -19.17 -29.23 5.71
N VAL A 93 -17.84 -29.24 5.68
CA VAL A 93 -17.00 -29.76 6.77
C VAL A 93 -17.18 -28.93 8.04
N ILE A 94 -17.11 -27.60 7.93
CA ILE A 94 -17.32 -26.68 9.05
C ILE A 94 -18.71 -26.89 9.66
N LEU A 95 -19.74 -27.03 8.84
CA LEU A 95 -21.11 -27.31 9.31
C LEU A 95 -21.17 -28.59 10.16
N GLN A 96 -20.47 -29.66 9.74
CA GLN A 96 -20.42 -30.91 10.51
C GLN A 96 -19.59 -30.78 11.79
N LEU A 97 -18.54 -29.95 11.77
CA LEU A 97 -17.66 -29.73 12.92
C LEU A 97 -18.20 -28.70 13.92
N TRP A 98 -19.15 -27.86 13.51
CA TRP A 98 -19.68 -26.75 14.30
C TRP A 98 -20.07 -27.10 15.74
N PRO A 99 -20.84 -28.18 16.02
CA PRO A 99 -21.19 -28.52 17.40
C PRO A 99 -19.96 -28.81 18.28
N TYR A 100 -18.93 -29.45 17.72
CA TYR A 100 -17.68 -29.73 18.43
C TYR A 100 -16.85 -28.46 18.62
N ILE A 101 -16.85 -27.56 17.63
CA ILE A 101 -16.20 -26.24 17.74
C ILE A 101 -16.87 -25.45 18.86
N GLY A 102 -18.20 -25.45 18.93
CA GLY A 102 -18.94 -24.77 20.00
C GLY A 102 -18.59 -25.28 21.39
N GLU A 103 -18.47 -26.61 21.56
CA GLU A 103 -18.04 -27.21 22.82
C GLU A 103 -16.57 -26.87 23.16
N TYR A 104 -15.66 -27.00 22.19
CA TYR A 104 -14.26 -26.65 22.36
C TYR A 104 -14.07 -25.17 22.72
N THR A 105 -14.82 -24.27 22.09
CA THR A 105 -14.75 -22.84 22.37
C THR A 105 -15.13 -22.52 23.81
N LYS A 106 -16.11 -23.23 24.40
CA LYS A 106 -16.45 -23.05 25.83
C LYS A 106 -15.26 -23.38 26.72
N THR A 107 -14.54 -24.46 26.42
CA THR A 107 -13.33 -24.86 27.15
C THR A 107 -12.19 -23.88 26.92
N PHE A 108 -11.92 -23.51 25.67
CA PHE A 108 -10.89 -22.55 25.28
C PHE A 108 -11.10 -21.18 25.96
N MET A 109 -12.33 -20.67 25.96
CA MET A 109 -12.65 -19.39 26.60
C MET A 109 -12.38 -19.42 28.10
N ARG A 110 -12.74 -20.51 28.80
CA ARG A 110 -12.51 -20.66 30.24
C ARG A 110 -11.05 -20.86 30.61
N GLU A 111 -10.35 -21.72 29.86
CA GLU A 111 -8.99 -22.14 30.21
C GLU A 111 -7.93 -21.15 29.74
N PHE A 112 -8.17 -20.46 28.62
CA PHE A 112 -7.17 -19.59 28.00
C PHE A 112 -7.56 -18.11 28.05
N ILE A 113 -8.80 -17.77 27.67
CA ILE A 113 -9.20 -16.36 27.55
C ILE A 113 -9.51 -15.72 28.92
N GLU A 114 -10.26 -16.38 29.79
CA GLU A 114 -10.53 -15.87 31.15
C GLU A 114 -9.24 -15.51 31.92
N PRO A 115 -8.22 -16.38 32.04
CA PRO A 115 -7.02 -16.03 32.79
C PRO A 115 -6.24 -14.89 32.15
N GLN A 116 -6.21 -14.79 30.81
CA GLN A 116 -5.57 -13.67 30.13
C GLN A 116 -6.27 -12.34 30.42
N ILE A 117 -7.60 -12.33 30.38
CA ILE A 117 -8.39 -11.13 30.72
C ILE A 117 -8.15 -10.74 32.19
N ARG A 118 -8.18 -11.70 33.12
CA ARG A 118 -7.91 -11.43 34.55
C ARG A 118 -6.50 -10.92 34.80
N ALA A 119 -5.52 -11.37 34.02
CA ALA A 119 -4.13 -10.90 34.13
C ALA A 119 -3.98 -9.43 33.70
N GLN A 120 -4.74 -9.00 32.69
CA GLN A 120 -4.69 -7.64 32.16
C GLN A 120 -5.62 -6.67 32.92
N MET A 121 -6.65 -7.17 33.61
CA MET A 121 -7.62 -6.32 34.30
C MET A 121 -7.10 -5.74 35.64
N PRO A 122 -7.49 -4.49 36.00
CA PRO A 122 -7.21 -3.89 37.30
C PRO A 122 -7.81 -4.70 38.46
N ALA A 123 -7.22 -4.57 39.67
CA ALA A 123 -7.62 -5.31 40.89
C ALA A 123 -9.14 -5.48 41.12
N PRO A 124 -10.01 -4.45 41.00
CA PRO A 124 -11.45 -4.62 41.19
C PRO A 124 -12.15 -5.51 40.16
N PHE A 125 -11.60 -5.63 38.94
CA PHE A 125 -12.20 -6.36 37.82
C PHE A 125 -11.59 -7.76 37.59
N LYS A 126 -10.65 -8.20 38.45
CA LYS A 126 -10.03 -9.53 38.37
C LYS A 126 -11.00 -10.70 38.62
N SER A 127 -12.22 -10.42 39.04
CA SER A 127 -13.29 -11.40 39.24
C SER A 127 -14.06 -11.78 37.96
N PHE A 128 -13.57 -11.37 36.78
CA PHE A 128 -14.16 -11.67 35.48
C PHE A 128 -14.43 -13.17 35.28
N LYS A 129 -15.65 -13.54 34.88
CA LYS A 129 -16.08 -14.91 34.56
C LYS A 129 -17.05 -14.92 33.39
N PHE A 130 -16.98 -15.94 32.54
CA PHE A 130 -18.02 -16.22 31.57
C PHE A 130 -19.14 -17.07 32.19
N THR A 131 -20.36 -16.55 32.16
CA THR A 131 -21.57 -17.19 32.73
C THR A 131 -22.29 -18.01 31.67
N LYS A 132 -22.47 -17.45 30.47
CA LYS A 132 -23.03 -18.12 29.30
C LYS A 132 -22.09 -17.90 28.12
N MET A 133 -21.80 -18.96 27.39
CA MET A 133 -21.00 -18.91 26.17
C MET A 133 -21.68 -19.80 25.15
N ASP A 134 -22.20 -19.20 24.10
CA ASP A 134 -22.80 -19.90 22.98
C ASP A 134 -22.37 -19.23 21.67
N MET A 135 -21.85 -20.03 20.75
CA MET A 135 -21.47 -19.56 19.41
C MET A 135 -22.67 -19.57 18.45
N GLY A 136 -23.86 -19.92 18.92
CA GLY A 136 -25.05 -19.98 18.08
C GLY A 136 -25.03 -21.18 17.12
N ASP A 137 -26.13 -21.35 16.40
CA ASP A 137 -26.36 -22.51 15.53
C ASP A 137 -25.87 -22.27 14.09
N ILE A 138 -25.58 -21.02 13.74
CA ILE A 138 -25.14 -20.63 12.40
C ILE A 138 -23.59 -20.70 12.31
N PRO A 139 -23.03 -21.63 11.52
CA PRO A 139 -21.59 -21.74 11.37
C PRO A 139 -20.98 -20.60 10.56
N CYS A 140 -19.68 -20.35 10.78
CA CYS A 140 -18.92 -19.47 9.91
C CYS A 140 -18.86 -20.03 8.48
N ARG A 141 -18.77 -19.13 7.50
CA ARG A 141 -18.67 -19.46 6.08
C ARG A 141 -17.35 -18.95 5.53
N VAL A 142 -16.70 -19.81 4.76
CA VAL A 142 -15.53 -19.47 3.96
C VAL A 142 -16.01 -19.00 2.59
N GLY A 143 -15.74 -17.74 2.28
CA GLY A 143 -16.08 -17.11 1.01
C GLY A 143 -15.16 -17.56 -0.12
N GLY A 144 -13.86 -17.66 0.17
CA GLY A 144 -12.86 -18.07 -0.81
C GLY A 144 -11.50 -18.35 -0.18
N ILE A 145 -10.68 -19.15 -0.88
CA ILE A 145 -9.31 -19.47 -0.47
C ILE A 145 -8.35 -19.08 -1.58
N LYS A 146 -7.23 -18.48 -1.19
CA LYS A 146 -6.11 -18.17 -2.06
C LYS A 146 -4.82 -18.77 -1.51
N VAL A 147 -4.20 -19.63 -2.30
CA VAL A 147 -2.89 -20.22 -1.98
C VAL A 147 -1.82 -19.48 -2.76
N TYR A 148 -0.80 -18.98 -2.09
CA TYR A 148 0.31 -18.29 -2.75
C TYR A 148 1.37 -19.29 -3.19
N THR A 149 1.61 -19.35 -4.50
CA THR A 149 2.62 -20.22 -5.12
C THR A 149 3.88 -19.45 -5.55
N HIS A 150 3.76 -18.13 -5.76
CA HIS A 150 4.84 -17.26 -6.19
C HIS A 150 5.50 -16.54 -5.02
N ASN A 151 6.82 -16.38 -5.05
CA ASN A 151 7.62 -15.69 -4.02
C ASN A 151 7.53 -16.30 -2.61
N VAL A 152 7.23 -17.59 -2.53
CA VAL A 152 7.24 -18.35 -1.27
C VAL A 152 8.34 -19.40 -1.35
N GLY A 153 9.11 -19.55 -0.26
CA GLY A 153 10.08 -20.64 -0.16
C GLY A 153 9.38 -21.99 -0.14
N ARG A 154 10.10 -23.06 -0.51
CA ARG A 154 9.56 -24.44 -0.51
C ARG A 154 9.32 -25.00 0.91
N ASP A 155 9.70 -24.25 1.94
CA ASP A 155 9.61 -24.58 3.36
C ASP A 155 8.24 -24.30 3.97
N ARG A 156 7.40 -23.51 3.30
CA ARG A 156 6.09 -23.09 3.85
C ARG A 156 5.02 -22.96 2.78
N ILE A 157 3.78 -23.10 3.21
CA ILE A 157 2.60 -22.88 2.37
C ILE A 157 1.85 -21.70 2.98
N LEU A 158 1.62 -20.66 2.18
CA LEU A 158 0.87 -19.47 2.57
C LEU A 158 -0.55 -19.58 2.00
N VAL A 159 -1.54 -19.53 2.87
CA VAL A 159 -2.95 -19.65 2.52
C VAL A 159 -3.71 -18.51 3.17
N ASP A 160 -4.39 -17.71 2.36
CA ASP A 160 -5.35 -16.71 2.82
C ASP A 160 -6.76 -17.28 2.64
N MET A 161 -7.58 -17.12 3.68
CA MET A 161 -8.96 -17.58 3.72
C MET A 161 -9.86 -16.43 4.13
N ASP A 162 -10.87 -16.15 3.31
CA ASP A 162 -11.90 -15.18 3.64
C ASP A 162 -13.00 -15.86 4.45
N VAL A 163 -13.15 -15.49 5.72
CA VAL A 163 -14.08 -16.11 6.67
C VAL A 163 -15.08 -15.05 7.14
N ALA A 164 -16.36 -15.32 6.90
CA ALA A 164 -17.47 -14.52 7.40
C ALA A 164 -18.22 -15.28 8.50
N TYR A 165 -18.43 -14.64 9.64
CA TYR A 165 -19.25 -15.16 10.71
C TYR A 165 -20.39 -14.18 11.00
N ALA A 166 -21.61 -14.65 10.78
CA ALA A 166 -22.85 -13.89 10.97
C ALA A 166 -23.84 -14.80 11.73
N GLY A 167 -23.40 -15.27 12.90
CA GLY A 167 -24.17 -16.17 13.75
C GLY A 167 -24.77 -15.49 14.97
N ASP A 168 -25.76 -16.14 15.56
CA ASP A 168 -26.53 -15.75 16.74
C ASP A 168 -25.77 -16.10 18.03
N SER A 169 -24.57 -15.54 18.19
CA SER A 169 -23.79 -15.80 19.39
C SER A 169 -24.36 -15.09 20.62
N ASP A 170 -24.41 -15.81 21.73
CA ASP A 170 -24.79 -15.28 23.04
C ASP A 170 -23.65 -15.49 24.03
N PHE A 171 -23.03 -14.37 24.42
CA PHE A 171 -21.98 -14.35 25.43
C PHE A 171 -22.41 -13.47 26.59
N SER A 172 -22.48 -14.06 27.78
CA SER A 172 -22.77 -13.36 29.02
C SER A 172 -21.59 -13.48 29.97
N VAL A 173 -21.12 -12.34 30.48
CA VAL A 173 -20.00 -12.19 31.39
C VAL A 173 -20.45 -11.56 32.71
N THR A 174 -19.77 -11.92 33.79
CA THR A 174 -19.96 -11.29 35.08
C THR A 174 -18.61 -10.79 35.61
N VAL A 175 -18.58 -9.55 36.05
CA VAL A 175 -17.38 -8.89 36.60
C VAL A 175 -17.77 -8.06 37.81
N ALA A 176 -17.10 -8.29 38.94
CA ALA A 176 -17.28 -7.48 40.15
C ALA A 176 -18.74 -7.30 40.61
N GLY A 177 -19.58 -8.32 40.40
CA GLY A 177 -21.01 -8.30 40.74
C GLY A 177 -21.93 -7.70 39.67
N PHE A 178 -21.39 -7.16 38.58
CA PHE A 178 -22.16 -6.71 37.41
C PHE A 178 -22.19 -7.80 36.35
N THR A 179 -23.37 -8.11 35.83
CA THR A 179 -23.54 -9.00 34.69
C THR A 179 -23.81 -8.17 33.44
N GLY A 180 -23.02 -8.39 32.39
CA GLY A 180 -23.18 -7.78 31.09
C GLY A 180 -23.08 -8.87 30.01
N GLY A 181 -23.72 -8.68 28.88
CA GLY A 181 -23.68 -9.65 27.79
C GLY A 181 -23.87 -8.98 26.45
N MET A 182 -23.50 -9.72 25.41
CA MET A 182 -23.75 -9.37 24.03
C MET A 182 -24.59 -10.48 23.41
N ASN A 183 -25.73 -10.10 22.87
CA ASN A 183 -26.58 -10.94 22.06
C ASN A 183 -26.59 -10.31 20.66
N GLN A 184 -26.15 -11.05 19.65
CA GLN A 184 -26.05 -10.58 18.28
C GLN A 184 -27.02 -11.29 17.36
#